data_AF-A0A0B1RY00-F1
#
_entry.id   AF-A0A0B1RY00-F1
#
_cell.length_a   1.000
_cell.length_b   1.000
_cell.length_c   1.000
_cell.angle_alpha   90.00
_cell.angle_beta   90.00
_cell.angle_gamma   90.00
#
_symmetry.space_group_name_H-M   'P 1'
#
loop_
_entity.id
_entity.type
_entity.pdbx_description
1 polymer ?
#
loop_
_entity_poly.entity_id
_entity_poly.type
_entity_poly.pdbx_seq_one_letter_code
_entity_poly.pdbx_strand_id
1 'polypeptide(L)'
;MCHDRGYLVTQEELDQTLDEFKEMFGDRPSERKPARSDLTILVAHNDDPTDQMFVFFPEDTKIGIKTIKAICQQMQEQTITRAIIVVQSGMTPSAKQAIADMAPKYILEHFLESELMVNITEHELVPEHVVMTSDEKAELLAR
;
A
#
# COMPACT_ATOMS: atom_id res chain seq x y z
N MET A 1 7.53 5.12 0.86
CA MET A 1 6.87 4.13 -0.04
C MET A 1 5.88 4.75 -1.02
N CYS A 2 4.70 5.26 -0.60
CA CYS A 2 3.72 5.82 -1.56
C CYS A 2 4.27 7.05 -2.28
N HIS A 3 4.88 7.98 -1.53
CA HIS A 3 5.56 9.15 -2.06
C HIS A 3 6.66 8.77 -3.09
N ASP A 4 7.54 7.81 -2.76
CA ASP A 4 8.63 7.37 -3.65
C ASP A 4 8.13 6.70 -4.94
N ARG A 5 6.88 6.21 -4.94
CA ARG A 5 6.20 5.68 -6.13
C ARG A 5 5.50 6.75 -6.97
N GLY A 6 5.66 8.04 -6.63
CA GLY A 6 5.06 9.16 -7.35
C GLY A 6 3.61 9.46 -6.95
N TYR A 7 3.10 8.86 -5.87
CA TYR A 7 1.78 9.21 -5.34
C TYR A 7 1.84 10.48 -4.50
N LEU A 8 0.78 11.28 -4.57
CA LEU A 8 0.61 12.49 -3.78
C LEU A 8 0.44 12.13 -2.30
N VAL A 9 1.45 12.46 -1.51
CA VAL A 9 1.46 12.40 -0.05
C VAL A 9 1.95 13.77 0.43
N THR A 10 1.20 14.40 1.31
CA THR A 10 1.53 15.75 1.80
C THR A 10 2.72 15.70 2.78
N GLN A 11 3.44 16.81 2.90
CA GLN A 11 4.53 16.91 3.88
C GLN A 11 4.01 16.73 5.32
N GLU A 12 2.79 17.20 5.60
CA GLU A 12 2.15 17.02 6.91
C GLU A 12 1.91 15.54 7.23
N GLU A 13 1.53 14.72 6.24
CA GLU A 13 1.40 13.26 6.41
C GLU A 13 2.75 12.57 6.60
N LEU A 14 3.81 13.07 5.95
CA LEU A 14 5.16 12.52 6.07
C LEU A 14 5.81 12.85 7.42
N ASP A 15 5.58 14.07 7.92
CA ASP A 15 6.17 14.56 9.18
C ASP A 15 5.26 14.31 10.39
N GLN A 16 4.17 13.55 10.22
CA GLN A 16 3.22 13.25 11.29
C GLN A 16 3.93 12.64 12.50
N THR A 17 3.75 13.27 13.66
CA THR A 17 4.30 12.81 14.92
C THR A 17 3.46 11.69 15.53
N LEU A 18 4.06 10.91 16.43
CA LEU A 18 3.34 9.86 17.15
C LEU A 18 2.17 10.41 17.97
N ASP A 19 2.28 11.60 18.53
CA ASP A 19 1.22 12.18 19.36
C ASP A 19 0.04 12.68 18.50
N GLU A 20 0.30 13.27 17.34
CA GLU A 20 -0.74 13.58 16.35
C GLU A 20 -1.43 12.32 15.85
N PHE A 21 -0.66 11.25 15.59
CA PHE A 21 -1.23 9.96 15.21
C PHE A 21 -2.17 9.41 16.29
N LYS A 22 -1.77 9.47 17.56
CA LYS A 22 -2.62 9.04 18.68
C LYS A 22 -3.86 9.92 18.84
N GLU A 23 -3.74 11.22 18.59
CA GLU A 23 -4.89 12.13 18.64
C GLU A 23 -5.91 11.79 17.55
N MET A 24 -5.45 11.46 16.34
CA MET A 24 -6.30 11.13 15.20
C MET A 24 -6.92 9.74 15.30
N PHE A 25 -6.13 8.70 15.60
CA PHE A 25 -6.58 7.30 15.54
C PHE A 25 -6.85 6.68 16.92
N GLY A 26 -6.43 7.35 17.99
CA GLY A 26 -6.54 6.88 19.37
C GLY A 26 -5.39 5.97 19.80
N ASP A 27 -5.17 5.88 21.10
CA ASP A 27 -4.05 5.19 21.74
C ASP A 27 -4.51 4.13 22.76
N ARG A 28 -5.78 3.71 22.69
CA ARG A 28 -6.42 2.79 23.63
C ARG A 28 -6.74 1.45 22.97
N PRO A 29 -5.80 0.49 22.99
CA PRO A 29 -6.04 -0.85 22.45
C PRO A 29 -7.24 -1.56 23.09
N SER A 30 -7.53 -1.27 24.37
CA SER A 30 -8.71 -1.80 25.08
C SER A 30 -10.03 -1.38 24.44
N GLU A 31 -10.05 -0.24 23.74
CA GLU A 31 -11.20 0.28 23.00
C GLU A 31 -11.10 -0.04 21.49
N ARG A 32 -10.18 -0.92 21.09
CA ARG A 32 -9.82 -1.22 19.69
C ARG A 32 -9.35 0.01 18.91
N LYS A 33 -8.63 0.90 19.58
CA LYS A 33 -7.99 2.07 18.95
C LYS A 33 -6.45 1.98 19.03
N PRO A 34 -5.72 2.22 17.93
CA PRO A 34 -6.22 2.52 16.59
C PRO A 34 -6.89 1.29 15.95
N ALA A 35 -8.04 1.50 15.29
CA ALA A 35 -8.67 0.44 14.51
C ALA A 35 -7.93 0.34 13.17
N ARG A 36 -7.56 -0.88 12.76
CA ARG A 36 -6.80 -1.06 11.51
C ARG A 36 -7.61 -0.60 10.28
N SER A 37 -8.93 -0.71 10.33
CA SER A 37 -9.82 -0.16 9.30
C SER A 37 -9.59 1.33 9.05
N ASP A 38 -9.30 2.09 10.10
CA ASP A 38 -9.16 3.55 10.06
C ASP A 38 -7.82 3.97 9.43
N LEU A 39 -6.86 3.04 9.36
CA LEU A 39 -5.56 3.24 8.71
C LEU A 39 -5.61 3.03 7.20
N THR A 40 -6.78 2.69 6.65
CA THR A 40 -6.94 2.52 5.19
C THR A 40 -6.79 3.87 4.50
N ILE A 41 -5.83 3.98 3.59
CA ILE A 41 -5.54 5.21 2.85
C ILE A 41 -5.83 5.03 1.36
N LEU A 42 -6.23 6.14 0.72
CA LEU A 42 -6.39 6.26 -0.71
C LEU A 42 -5.45 7.35 -1.21
N VAL A 43 -4.54 7.00 -2.12
CA VAL A 43 -3.57 7.93 -2.69
C VAL A 43 -3.77 8.03 -4.21
N ALA A 44 -3.53 9.21 -4.78
CA ALA A 44 -3.62 9.48 -6.22
C ALA A 44 -2.24 9.80 -6.78
N HIS A 45 -1.95 9.39 -8.02
CA HIS A 45 -0.65 9.61 -8.65
C HIS A 45 -0.46 11.09 -9.04
N ASN A 46 0.76 11.60 -8.94
CA ASN A 46 1.07 13.00 -9.26
C ASN A 46 0.87 13.33 -10.75
N ASP A 47 1.23 12.40 -11.64
CA ASP A 47 1.13 12.61 -13.10
C ASP A 47 -0.26 12.32 -13.66
N ASP A 48 -1.03 11.43 -13.01
CA ASP A 48 -2.35 10.99 -13.46
C ASP A 48 -3.29 10.81 -12.25
N PRO A 49 -4.17 11.78 -11.97
CA PRO A 49 -5.13 11.68 -10.86
C PRO A 49 -6.12 10.51 -10.97
N THR A 50 -6.23 9.87 -12.15
CA THR A 50 -7.06 8.69 -12.34
C THR A 50 -6.33 7.39 -11.95
N ASP A 51 -5.00 7.39 -11.87
CA ASP A 51 -4.23 6.32 -11.23
C ASP A 51 -4.28 6.54 -9.71
N GLN A 52 -5.22 5.84 -9.09
CA GLN A 52 -5.37 5.81 -7.65
C GLN A 52 -5.00 4.44 -7.10
N MET A 53 -4.53 4.41 -5.85
CA MET A 53 -4.14 3.20 -5.16
C MET A 53 -4.68 3.20 -3.73
N PHE A 54 -5.28 2.09 -3.34
CA PHE A 54 -5.61 1.84 -1.94
C PHE A 54 -4.45 1.23 -1.18
N VAL A 55 -4.33 1.54 0.11
CA VAL A 55 -3.52 0.77 1.05
C VAL A 55 -4.42 0.32 2.19
N PHE A 56 -4.65 -0.98 2.28
CA PHE A 56 -5.52 -1.60 3.27
C PHE A 56 -4.72 -2.15 4.44
N PHE A 57 -5.28 -1.99 5.65
CA PHE A 57 -4.81 -2.64 6.87
C PHE A 57 -5.92 -3.54 7.42
N PRO A 58 -6.04 -4.80 6.96
CA PRO A 58 -7.09 -5.69 7.44
C PRO A 58 -6.91 -6.03 8.94
N GLU A 59 -8.03 -6.25 9.64
CA GLU A 59 -8.02 -6.70 11.04
C GLU A 59 -7.57 -8.15 11.19
N ASP A 60 -7.86 -9.00 10.19
CA ASP A 60 -7.51 -10.41 10.21
C ASP A 60 -5.99 -10.60 10.29
N THR A 61 -5.52 -11.30 11.33
CA THR A 61 -4.07 -11.61 11.45
C THR A 61 -3.57 -12.47 10.29
N LYS A 62 -4.42 -13.36 9.77
CA LYS A 62 -4.15 -14.19 8.59
C LYS A 62 -5.24 -14.01 7.54
N ILE A 63 -4.86 -13.45 6.39
CA ILE A 63 -5.81 -13.08 5.34
C ILE A 63 -6.31 -14.31 4.58
N GLY A 64 -7.63 -14.45 4.53
CA GLY A 64 -8.31 -15.46 3.72
C GLY A 64 -8.94 -14.88 2.45
N ILE A 65 -9.45 -15.77 1.59
CA ILE A 65 -10.08 -15.39 0.32
C ILE A 65 -11.30 -14.46 0.48
N LYS A 66 -12.02 -14.54 1.61
CA LYS A 66 -13.17 -13.69 1.90
C LYS A 66 -12.76 -12.21 1.95
N THR A 67 -11.67 -11.92 2.66
CA THR A 67 -11.11 -10.57 2.81
C THR A 67 -10.62 -10.02 1.48
N ILE A 68 -9.93 -10.84 0.67
CA ILE A 68 -9.51 -10.45 -0.69
C ILE A 68 -10.72 -10.10 -1.57
N LYS A 69 -11.79 -10.92 -1.56
CA LYS A 69 -13.00 -10.62 -2.32
C LYS A 69 -13.65 -9.30 -1.91
N ALA A 70 -13.68 -9.00 -0.61
CA ALA A 70 -14.21 -7.73 -0.10
C ALA A 70 -13.38 -6.53 -0.58
N ILE A 71 -12.05 -6.63 -0.50
CA ILE A 71 -11.13 -5.61 -1.03
C ILE A 71 -11.40 -5.37 -2.52
N CYS A 72 -11.52 -6.43 -3.31
CA CYS A 72 -11.77 -6.32 -4.75
C CYS A 72 -13.13 -5.71 -5.08
N GLN A 73 -14.13 -5.96 -4.24
CA GLN A 73 -15.42 -5.29 -4.37
C GLN A 73 -15.29 -3.79 -4.12
N GLN A 74 -14.58 -3.36 -3.07
CA GLN A 74 -14.33 -1.94 -2.80
C GLN A 74 -13.53 -1.28 -3.94
N MET A 75 -12.52 -1.97 -4.47
CA MET A 75 -11.77 -1.51 -5.65
C MET A 75 -12.69 -1.33 -6.87
N GLN A 76 -13.60 -2.27 -7.11
CA GLN A 76 -14.59 -2.18 -8.20
C GLN A 76 -15.54 -1.00 -8.02
N GLU A 77 -16.07 -0.79 -6.82
CA GLU A 77 -17.00 0.30 -6.51
C GLU A 77 -16.36 1.67 -6.71
N GLN A 78 -15.07 1.79 -6.43
CA GLN A 78 -14.31 3.04 -6.60
C GLN A 78 -13.60 3.15 -7.95
N THR A 79 -13.72 2.15 -8.83
CA THR A 79 -13.03 2.09 -10.13
C THR A 79 -11.49 2.17 -9.99
N ILE A 80 -10.95 1.57 -8.93
CA ILE A 80 -9.52 1.56 -8.62
C ILE A 80 -8.92 0.21 -9.00
N THR A 81 -7.74 0.23 -9.61
CA THR A 81 -7.09 -0.98 -10.15
C THR A 81 -5.90 -1.46 -9.31
N ARG A 82 -5.36 -0.61 -8.42
CA ARG A 82 -4.18 -0.90 -7.59
C ARG A 82 -4.52 -0.91 -6.10
N ALA A 83 -3.98 -1.89 -5.40
CA ALA A 83 -4.07 -1.94 -3.95
C ALA A 83 -2.81 -2.55 -3.32
N ILE A 84 -2.46 -2.05 -2.15
CA ILE A 84 -1.48 -2.64 -1.23
C ILE A 84 -2.25 -3.20 -0.02
N ILE A 85 -1.89 -4.40 0.42
CA ILE A 85 -2.49 -5.05 1.59
C ILE A 85 -1.40 -5.29 2.64
N VAL A 86 -1.50 -4.60 3.79
CA VAL A 86 -0.56 -4.75 4.90
C VAL A 86 -1.05 -5.82 5.87
N VAL A 87 -0.40 -6.98 5.83
CA VAL A 87 -0.82 -8.19 6.57
C VAL A 87 0.03 -8.41 7.82
N GLN A 88 -0.59 -8.87 8.91
CA GLN A 88 0.11 -9.06 10.19
C GLN A 88 1.00 -10.32 10.20
N SER A 89 0.46 -11.48 9.80
CA SER A 89 1.18 -12.76 9.83
C SER A 89 1.31 -13.42 8.45
N GLY A 90 0.39 -13.10 7.52
CA GLY A 90 0.46 -13.59 6.15
C GLY A 90 -0.92 -13.91 5.55
N MET A 91 -0.91 -14.62 4.43
CA MET A 91 -2.10 -14.96 3.65
C MET A 91 -2.22 -16.46 3.45
N THR A 92 -3.45 -16.97 3.32
CA THR A 92 -3.69 -18.37 2.93
C THR A 92 -3.26 -18.59 1.47
N PRO A 93 -2.89 -19.82 1.07
CA PRO A 93 -2.60 -20.13 -0.33
C PRO A 93 -3.73 -19.75 -1.28
N SER A 94 -4.99 -19.94 -0.86
CA SER A 94 -6.17 -19.55 -1.62
C SER A 94 -6.31 -18.03 -1.81
N ALA A 95 -5.91 -17.23 -0.81
CA ALA A 95 -5.89 -15.77 -0.94
C ALA A 95 -4.79 -15.32 -1.92
N LYS A 96 -3.59 -15.92 -1.83
CA LYS A 96 -2.49 -15.67 -2.79
C LYS A 96 -2.88 -16.03 -4.23
N GLN A 97 -3.55 -17.17 -4.42
CA GLN A 97 -4.05 -17.56 -5.73
C GLN A 97 -5.09 -16.58 -6.25
N ALA A 98 -6.04 -16.14 -5.42
CA ALA A 98 -7.04 -15.17 -5.83
C ALA A 98 -6.42 -13.84 -6.30
N ILE A 99 -5.36 -13.37 -5.66
CA ILE A 99 -4.60 -12.19 -6.11
C ILE A 99 -3.99 -12.42 -7.49
N ALA A 100 -3.36 -13.58 -7.72
CA ALA A 100 -2.76 -13.93 -9.01
C ALA A 100 -3.82 -14.02 -10.12
N ASP A 101 -4.99 -14.58 -9.83
CA ASP A 101 -6.10 -14.75 -10.80
C ASP A 101 -6.74 -13.40 -11.21
N MET A 102 -6.54 -12.35 -10.43
CA MET A 102 -7.07 -11.01 -10.71
C MET A 102 -6.15 -10.18 -11.63
N ALA A 103 -4.88 -10.57 -11.74
CA ALA A 103 -3.96 -9.96 -12.68
C ALA A 103 -4.33 -10.33 -14.14
N PRO A 104 -4.07 -9.45 -15.12
CA PRO A 104 -3.47 -8.12 -14.98
C PRO A 104 -4.50 -7.01 -14.67
N LYS A 105 -5.79 -7.33 -14.57
CA LYS A 105 -6.86 -6.33 -14.45
C LYS A 105 -6.77 -5.55 -13.13
N TYR A 106 -6.54 -6.25 -12.03
CA TYR A 106 -6.28 -5.64 -10.72
C TYR A 106 -4.88 -6.05 -10.26
N ILE A 107 -4.12 -5.09 -9.74
CA ILE A 107 -2.78 -5.28 -9.21
C ILE A 107 -2.87 -5.16 -7.70
N LEU A 108 -2.77 -6.30 -7.01
CA LEU A 108 -2.78 -6.35 -5.55
C LEU A 108 -1.40 -6.79 -5.06
N GLU A 109 -0.74 -5.92 -4.32
CA GLU A 109 0.51 -6.18 -3.63
C GLU A 109 0.23 -6.49 -2.15
N HIS A 110 1.10 -7.26 -1.51
CA HIS A 110 1.02 -7.48 -0.07
C HIS A 110 2.39 -7.30 0.58
N PHE A 111 2.38 -6.74 1.78
CA PHE A 111 3.56 -6.57 2.63
C PHE A 111 3.26 -7.09 4.02
N LEU A 112 4.25 -7.68 4.67
CA LEU A 112 4.15 -7.93 6.11
C LEU A 112 4.31 -6.62 6.85
N GLU A 113 3.48 -6.40 7.87
CA GLU A 113 3.58 -5.22 8.73
C GLU A 113 4.99 -5.08 9.34
N SER A 114 5.59 -6.20 9.73
CA SER A 114 6.97 -6.22 10.24
C SER A 114 8.01 -5.72 9.23
N GLU A 115 7.76 -5.86 7.92
CA GLU A 115 8.66 -5.36 6.87
C GLU A 115 8.55 -3.84 6.71
N LEU A 116 7.42 -3.25 7.10
CA LEU A 116 7.17 -1.80 6.99
C LEU A 116 7.57 -1.02 8.25
N MET A 117 7.98 -1.71 9.33
CA MET A 117 8.43 -1.08 10.57
C MET A 117 9.72 -0.28 10.41
N VAL A 118 10.54 -0.61 9.42
CA VAL A 118 11.79 0.07 9.11
C VAL A 118 11.86 0.31 7.61
N ASN A 119 12.08 1.56 7.20
CA ASN A 119 12.25 1.86 5.79
C ASN A 119 13.64 1.41 5.31
N ILE A 120 13.69 0.29 4.59
CA ILE A 120 14.96 -0.29 4.10
C ILE A 120 15.65 0.60 3.07
N THR A 121 14.95 1.52 2.40
CA THR A 121 15.55 2.41 1.39
C THR A 121 16.42 3.49 2.00
N GLU A 122 16.29 3.75 3.30
CA GLU A 122 17.10 4.74 4.04
C GLU A 122 18.39 4.13 4.62
N HIS A 123 18.58 2.83 4.45
CA HIS A 123 19.77 2.16 4.94
C HIS A 123 21.01 2.57 4.11
N GLU A 124 22.13 2.87 4.76
CA GLU A 124 23.38 3.37 4.13
C GLU A 124 23.88 2.50 2.96
N LEU A 125 23.71 1.18 3.06
CA LEU A 125 24.12 0.22 2.02
C LEU A 125 23.17 0.14 0.82
N VAL A 126 22.01 0.81 0.85
CA VAL A 126 21.03 0.79 -0.23
C VAL A 126 21.20 2.07 -1.07
N PRO A 127 21.67 1.97 -2.33
CA PRO A 127 21.77 3.13 -3.19
C PRO A 127 20.38 3.63 -3.59
N GLU A 128 20.33 4.84 -4.15
CA GLU A 128 19.11 5.37 -4.74
C GLU A 128 18.73 4.56 -5.99
N HIS A 129 17.47 4.14 -6.06
CA HIS A 129 16.92 3.40 -7.19
C HIS A 129 15.84 4.25 -7.86
N VAL A 130 16.06 4.64 -9.11
CA VAL A 130 15.09 5.42 -9.90
C VAL A 130 14.53 4.54 -11.02
N VAL A 131 13.21 4.47 -11.13
CA VAL A 131 12.53 3.74 -12.21
C VAL A 131 12.60 4.57 -13.49
N MET A 132 13.22 4.01 -14.52
CA MET A 132 13.27 4.66 -15.83
C MET A 132 11.90 4.63 -16.53
N THR A 133 11.57 5.72 -17.19
CA THR A 133 10.44 5.80 -18.12
C THR A 133 10.68 4.95 -19.37
N SER A 134 9.62 4.67 -20.11
CA SER A 134 9.71 3.95 -21.39
C SER A 134 10.63 4.66 -22.39
N ASP A 135 10.61 6.00 -22.40
CA ASP A 135 11.39 6.82 -23.32
C ASP A 135 12.87 6.83 -22.92
N GLU A 136 13.19 7.02 -21.63
CA GLU A 136 14.58 6.93 -21.14
C GLU A 136 15.17 5.55 -21.38
N LYS A 137 14.37 4.49 -21.19
CA LYS A 137 14.80 3.12 -21.47
C LYS A 137 15.11 2.93 -22.96
N ALA A 138 14.27 3.47 -23.84
CA ALA A 138 14.49 3.39 -25.28
C ALA A 138 15.75 4.17 -25.70
N GLU A 139 15.98 5.36 -25.14
CA GLU A 139 17.20 6.14 -25.40
C GLU A 139 18.46 5.41 -24.90
N LEU A 140 18.41 4.84 -23.70
CA LEU A 140 19.53 4.10 -23.13
C LEU A 140 19.92 2.89 -24.01
N LEU A 141 18.94 2.16 -24.54
CA LEU A 141 19.19 1.01 -25.42
C LEU A 141 19.65 1.40 -26.83
N ALA A 142 19.41 2.65 -27.24
CA ALA A 142 19.86 3.17 -28.53
C ALA A 142 21.31 3.69 -28.50
N ARG A 143 21.93 3.81 -27.32
CA ARG A 143 23.35 4.16 -27.13
C ARG A 143 24.25 2.92 -27.15
#